data_AF-A0A1F8MED0-F1
#
_entry.id   AF-A0A1F8MED0-F1
#
_cell.length_a   1.000
_cell.length_b   1.000
_cell.length_c   1.000
_cell.angle_alpha   90.00
_cell.angle_beta   90.00
_cell.angle_gamma   90.00
#
_symmetry.space_group_name_H-M   'P 1'
#
loop_
_entity.id
_entity.type
_entity.pdbx_description
1 polymer ?
#
loop_
_entity_poly.entity_id
_entity_poly.type
_entity_poly.pdbx_seq_one_letter_code
_entity_poly.pdbx_strand_id
1 'polypeptide(L)'
;MNINPNNWSCLPTAFANVIGVPVGLIIQQIGHDGSSKPFPEPYSDTPVGFHSQECIEVLDSSGWKVTCIELYPRSYPMPGCPSIERMGDPKDRLKRHMSLDNGVLCGILKEEIGHAVSWINGKIHDPRGCGLVWTPENFLYKHFDPRLFFKVRR
;
A
#
# COMPACT_ATOMS: atom_id res chain seq x y z
N MET A 1 13.79 3.54 -9.47
CA MET A 1 12.76 2.82 -8.68
C MET A 1 13.46 2.15 -7.52
N ASN A 2 12.95 2.36 -6.32
CA ASN A 2 13.41 1.70 -5.10
C ASN A 2 13.02 0.21 -5.15
N ILE A 3 13.93 -0.62 -4.66
CA ILE A 3 13.69 -2.04 -4.39
C ILE A 3 13.50 -2.17 -2.88
N ASN A 4 12.65 -3.11 -2.47
CA ASN A 4 12.41 -3.39 -1.07
C ASN A 4 13.74 -3.75 -0.36
N PRO A 5 14.23 -2.95 0.61
CA PRO A 5 15.54 -3.17 1.22
C PRO A 5 15.59 -4.39 2.14
N ASN A 6 14.44 -4.79 2.67
CA ASN A 6 14.24 -5.98 3.50
C ASN A 6 12.88 -6.59 3.15
N ASN A 7 12.59 -7.84 3.48
CA ASN A 7 11.36 -8.48 3.00
C ASN A 7 10.04 -7.88 3.57
N TRP A 8 10.12 -6.87 4.45
CA TRP A 8 8.98 -6.25 5.16
C TRP A 8 8.84 -4.73 4.95
N SER A 9 9.63 -4.10 4.06
CA SER A 9 9.56 -2.66 3.75
C SER A 9 8.81 -2.34 2.46
N CYS A 10 7.90 -3.20 2.00
CA CYS A 10 7.18 -3.00 0.74
C CYS A 10 6.39 -1.67 0.72
N LEU A 11 5.79 -1.30 1.85
CA LEU A 11 4.98 -0.11 2.02
C LEU A 11 5.77 1.20 1.91
N PRO A 12 6.81 1.47 2.74
CA PRO A 12 7.61 2.68 2.57
C PRO A 12 8.32 2.72 1.21
N THR A 13 8.70 1.57 0.66
CA THR A 13 9.28 1.51 -0.70
C THR A 13 8.27 1.98 -1.75
N ALA A 14 7.01 1.56 -1.66
CA ALA A 14 5.98 1.97 -2.60
C ALA A 14 5.68 3.47 -2.52
N PHE A 15 5.60 4.04 -1.31
CA PHE A 15 5.45 5.48 -1.15
C PHE A 15 6.65 6.26 -1.69
N ALA A 16 7.87 5.82 -1.39
CA ALA A 16 9.11 6.44 -1.87
C ALA A 16 9.17 6.49 -3.40
N ASN A 17 8.71 5.42 -4.06
CA ASN A 17 8.60 5.36 -5.51
C ASN A 17 7.63 6.39 -6.08
N VAL A 18 6.46 6.56 -5.46
CA VAL A 18 5.42 7.48 -5.92
C VAL A 18 5.88 8.93 -5.85
N ILE A 19 6.60 9.31 -4.78
CA ILE A 19 7.11 10.68 -4.60
C ILE A 19 8.53 10.88 -5.17
N GLY A 20 9.15 9.82 -5.72
CA GLY A 20 10.44 9.89 -6.40
C GLY A 20 11.65 10.11 -5.50
N VAL A 21 11.64 9.60 -4.26
CA VAL A 21 12.75 9.74 -3.29
C VAL A 21 13.37 8.37 -2.93
N PRO A 22 14.60 8.33 -2.38
CA PRO A 22 15.15 7.10 -1.81
C PRO A 22 14.31 6.59 -0.62
N VAL A 23 14.01 5.28 -0.60
CA VAL A 23 13.25 4.65 0.49
C VAL A 23 13.91 4.84 1.86
N GLY A 24 15.25 4.90 1.90
CA GLY A 24 16.00 5.17 3.13
C GLY A 24 15.63 6.50 3.79
N LEU A 25 15.23 7.52 3.03
CA LEU A 25 14.78 8.79 3.59
C LEU A 25 13.44 8.67 4.32
N ILE A 26 12.51 7.87 3.77
CA ILE A 26 11.23 7.61 4.44
C ILE A 26 11.48 6.80 5.71
N ILE A 27 12.22 5.69 5.62
CA ILE A 27 12.51 4.83 6.79
C ILE A 27 13.24 5.62 7.89
N GLN A 28 14.19 6.49 7.51
CA GLN A 28 14.89 7.35 8.47
C GLN A 28 13.94 8.30 9.20
N GLN A 29 12.96 8.88 8.50
CA GLN A 29 11.99 9.79 9.13
C GLN A 29 10.98 9.04 10.02
N ILE A 30 10.63 7.80 9.67
CA ILE A 30 9.80 6.93 10.53
C ILE A 30 10.53 6.58 11.84
N GLY A 31 11.85 6.35 11.77
CA GLY A 31 12.69 6.14 12.95
C GLY A 31 12.87 4.69 13.40
N HIS A 32 12.34 3.71 12.64
CA HIS A 32 12.65 2.28 12.80
C HIS A 32 12.69 1.58 11.43
N ASP A 33 13.29 0.39 11.39
CA ASP A 33 13.44 -0.42 10.16
C ASP A 33 12.36 -1.52 10.02
N GLY A 34 11.42 -1.56 10.98
CA GLY A 34 10.28 -2.50 11.00
C GLY A 34 10.65 -3.93 11.40
N SER A 35 11.90 -4.16 11.82
CA SER A 35 12.42 -5.51 12.11
C SER A 35 11.99 -6.08 13.46
N SER A 36 11.37 -5.28 14.34
CA SER A 36 10.92 -5.76 15.65
C SER A 36 9.88 -6.88 15.50
N LYS A 37 10.00 -7.92 16.33
CA LYS A 37 9.13 -9.10 16.32
C LYS A 37 8.37 -9.23 17.64
N PRO A 38 7.34 -8.39 17.89
CA PRO A 38 6.65 -8.34 19.18
C PRO A 38 5.57 -9.43 19.35
N PHE A 39 5.33 -10.24 18.33
CA PHE A 39 4.20 -11.18 18.34
C PHE A 39 4.51 -12.45 19.15
N PRO A 40 3.52 -13.06 19.81
CA PRO A 40 3.68 -14.36 20.45
C PRO A 40 3.67 -15.50 19.42
N GLU A 41 4.00 -16.71 19.87
CA GLU A 41 3.83 -17.94 19.07
C GLU A 41 2.40 -18.06 18.48
N PRO A 42 2.24 -18.52 17.23
CA PRO A 42 3.28 -19.05 16.32
C PRO A 42 3.97 -17.98 15.44
N TYR A 43 3.79 -16.69 15.74
CA TYR A 43 4.25 -15.58 14.89
C TYR A 43 5.49 -14.86 15.43
N SER A 44 6.20 -15.45 16.39
CA SER A 44 7.35 -14.85 17.08
C SER A 44 8.50 -14.46 16.14
N ASP A 45 8.56 -15.04 14.94
CA ASP A 45 9.53 -14.68 13.90
C ASP A 45 9.05 -13.61 12.91
N THR A 46 7.81 -13.13 13.03
CA THR A 46 7.21 -12.19 12.09
C THR A 46 7.60 -10.75 12.44
N PRO A 47 8.24 -10.00 11.51
CA PRO A 47 8.51 -8.59 11.72
C PRO A 47 7.20 -7.78 11.69
N VAL A 48 7.11 -6.72 12.50
CA VAL A 48 5.95 -5.83 12.51
C VAL A 48 5.79 -5.06 11.20
N GLY A 49 6.90 -4.82 10.48
CA GLY A 49 6.89 -4.05 9.24
C GLY A 49 6.62 -2.57 9.50
N PHE A 50 5.76 -1.98 8.67
CA PHE A 50 5.41 -0.55 8.72
C PHE A 50 3.91 -0.39 8.61
N HIS A 51 3.36 0.55 9.38
CA HIS A 51 1.96 0.94 9.31
C HIS A 51 1.76 2.06 8.26
N SER A 52 0.59 2.07 7.62
CA SER A 52 0.28 3.09 6.60
C SER A 52 0.29 4.52 7.15
N GLN A 53 -0.09 4.71 8.42
CA GLN A 53 -0.07 6.04 9.05
C GLN A 53 1.35 6.60 9.18
N GLU A 54 2.35 5.76 9.47
CA GLU A 54 3.76 6.20 9.55
C GLU A 54 4.22 6.82 8.21
N CYS A 55 3.88 6.16 7.10
CA CYS A 55 4.19 6.68 5.77
C CYS A 55 3.38 7.96 5.46
N ILE A 56 2.10 8.01 5.85
CA ILE A 56 1.24 9.17 5.62
C ILE A 56 1.78 10.40 6.38
N GLU A 57 2.18 10.26 7.64
CA GLU A 57 2.72 11.34 8.47
C GLU A 57 4.04 11.89 7.91
N VAL A 58 4.92 11.00 7.43
CA VAL A 58 6.16 11.39 6.73
C VAL A 58 5.85 12.18 5.45
N LEU A 59 4.87 11.75 4.67
CA LEU A 59 4.48 12.44 3.44
C LEU A 59 3.81 13.80 3.74
N ASP A 60 2.92 13.86 4.73
CA ASP A 60 2.22 15.08 5.14
C ASP A 60 3.19 16.14 5.64
N SER A 61 4.13 15.77 6.53
CA SER A 61 5.20 16.66 6.99
C SER A 61 6.15 17.12 5.88
N SER A 62 6.23 16.36 4.78
CA SER A 62 7.00 16.69 3.57
C SER A 62 6.18 17.47 2.52
N GLY A 63 4.96 17.89 2.85
CA GLY A 63 4.09 18.69 1.98
C GLY A 63 3.34 17.89 0.91
N TRP A 64 3.16 16.58 1.11
CA TRP A 64 2.36 15.72 0.24
C TRP A 64 1.03 15.37 0.88
N LYS A 65 -0.04 15.37 0.09
CA LYS A 65 -1.37 14.92 0.51
C LYS A 65 -1.56 13.46 0.15
N VAL A 66 -1.91 12.65 1.14
CA VAL A 66 -2.30 11.25 0.94
C VAL A 66 -3.77 11.07 1.26
N THR A 67 -4.55 10.51 0.33
CA THR A 67 -5.95 10.15 0.57
C THR A 67 -6.11 8.64 0.47
N CYS A 68 -6.56 8.00 1.55
CA CYS A 68 -6.92 6.59 1.53
C CYS A 68 -8.25 6.39 0.82
N ILE A 69 -8.27 5.54 -0.20
CA ILE A 69 -9.46 5.11 -0.92
C ILE A 69 -9.64 3.61 -0.67
N GLU A 70 -10.67 3.27 0.10
CA GLU A 70 -11.06 1.87 0.29
C GLU A 70 -11.71 1.30 -0.98
N LEU A 71 -11.29 0.10 -1.35
CA LEU A 71 -11.88 -0.60 -2.49
C LEU A 71 -13.31 -1.01 -2.19
N TYR A 72 -13.53 -1.60 -1.02
CA TYR A 72 -14.82 -2.05 -0.51
C TYR A 72 -15.23 -1.22 0.71
N PRO A 73 -15.62 0.06 0.51
CA PRO A 73 -16.01 0.92 1.60
C PRO A 73 -17.31 0.41 2.21
N ARG A 74 -17.28 0.16 3.52
CA ARG A 74 -18.39 -0.41 4.25
C ARG A 74 -18.71 0.44 5.46
N SER A 75 -19.98 0.75 5.64
CA SER A 75 -20.46 1.44 6.84
C SER A 75 -21.02 0.44 7.82
N TYR A 76 -20.56 0.53 9.07
CA TYR A 76 -21.07 -0.25 10.20
C TYR A 76 -21.35 0.73 11.34
N PRO A 77 -22.61 0.91 11.78
CA PRO A 77 -22.94 1.90 12.81
C PRO A 77 -22.46 1.48 14.21
N MET A 78 -22.27 0.18 14.44
CA MET A 78 -21.76 -0.38 15.69
C MET A 78 -21.21 -1.80 15.47
N PRO A 79 -20.34 -2.30 16.37
CA PRO A 79 -19.87 -3.69 16.32
C PRO A 79 -21.03 -4.69 16.28
N GLY A 80 -20.96 -5.68 15.39
CA GLY A 80 -21.98 -6.74 15.25
C GLY A 80 -23.15 -6.41 14.32
N CYS A 81 -23.32 -5.16 13.88
CA CYS A 81 -24.30 -4.84 12.83
C CYS A 81 -23.82 -5.28 11.44
N PRO A 82 -24.73 -5.68 10.53
CA PRO A 82 -24.38 -5.89 9.13
C PRO A 82 -23.78 -4.65 8.48
N SER A 83 -22.83 -4.84 7.55
CA SER A 83 -22.36 -3.74 6.71
C SER A 83 -23.43 -3.30 5.74
N ILE A 84 -23.41 -2.01 5.41
CA ILE A 84 -24.05 -1.51 4.18
C ILE A 84 -22.95 -1.04 3.22
N GLU A 85 -22.97 -1.60 2.01
CA GLU A 85 -22.20 -1.11 0.86
C GLU A 85 -23.08 -0.12 0.08
N ARG A 86 -22.65 1.14 -0.02
CA ARG A 86 -23.42 2.22 -0.68
C ARG A 86 -22.73 2.78 -1.92
N MET A 87 -21.60 2.21 -2.29
CA MET A 87 -20.79 2.70 -3.41
C MET A 87 -20.99 1.79 -4.62
N GLY A 88 -20.84 2.34 -5.82
CA GLY A 88 -20.89 1.57 -7.06
C GLY A 88 -19.75 0.53 -7.16
N ASP A 89 -19.67 -0.15 -8.31
CA ASP A 89 -18.71 -1.24 -8.52
C ASP A 89 -17.27 -0.89 -8.04
N PRO A 90 -16.71 -1.68 -7.11
CA PRO A 90 -15.38 -1.42 -6.55
C PRO A 90 -14.28 -1.30 -7.59
N LYS A 91 -14.29 -2.13 -8.64
CA LYS A 91 -13.25 -2.15 -9.68
C LYS A 91 -13.33 -0.89 -10.53
N ASP A 92 -14.52 -0.48 -10.92
CA ASP A 92 -14.72 0.74 -11.71
C ASP A 92 -14.35 2.00 -10.92
N ARG A 93 -14.66 2.02 -9.61
CA ARG A 93 -14.21 3.08 -8.71
C ARG A 93 -12.69 3.14 -8.62
N LEU A 94 -12.03 2.00 -8.43
CA LEU A 94 -10.57 1.92 -8.36
C LEU A 94 -9.93 2.40 -9.66
N LYS A 95 -10.40 1.89 -10.81
CA LYS A 95 -9.92 2.31 -12.13
C LYS A 95 -10.03 3.83 -12.32
N ARG A 96 -11.13 4.44 -11.87
CA ARG A 96 -11.30 5.91 -11.94
C ARG A 96 -10.21 6.63 -11.16
N HIS A 97 -9.94 6.23 -9.92
CA HIS A 97 -8.88 6.84 -9.11
C HIS A 97 -7.49 6.61 -9.72
N MET A 98 -7.20 5.39 -10.18
CA MET A 98 -5.94 5.04 -10.83
C MET A 98 -5.73 5.78 -12.16
N SER A 99 -6.79 6.11 -12.90
CA SER A 99 -6.67 6.83 -14.18
C SER A 99 -6.28 8.30 -14.01
N LEU A 100 -6.47 8.88 -12.83
CA LEU A 100 -6.29 10.31 -12.57
C LEU A 100 -5.04 10.62 -11.74
N ASP A 101 -4.53 9.63 -11.01
CA ASP A 101 -3.57 9.85 -9.95
C ASP A 101 -2.53 8.74 -9.85
N ASN A 102 -1.33 9.12 -9.38
CA ASN A 102 -0.34 8.18 -8.86
C ASN A 102 -0.67 7.84 -7.39
N GLY A 103 -0.20 6.69 -6.93
CA GLY A 103 -0.49 6.26 -5.57
C GLY A 103 0.10 4.92 -5.20
N VAL A 104 -0.26 4.43 -4.02
CA VAL A 104 0.15 3.12 -3.51
C VAL A 104 -1.07 2.22 -3.42
N LEU A 105 -0.97 1.02 -3.97
CA LEU A 105 -1.96 -0.02 -3.79
C LEU A 105 -1.52 -0.93 -2.66
N CYS A 106 -2.38 -1.14 -1.67
CA CYS A 106 -2.19 -2.13 -0.62
C CYS A 106 -3.24 -3.23 -0.75
N GLY A 107 -2.82 -4.46 -0.50
CA GLY A 107 -3.65 -5.62 -0.73
C GLY A 107 -2.98 -6.90 -0.27
N ILE A 108 -3.50 -8.02 -0.73
CA ILE A 108 -3.07 -9.35 -0.32
C ILE A 108 -2.56 -10.10 -1.55
N LEU A 109 -1.37 -10.68 -1.46
CA LEU A 109 -0.85 -11.60 -2.48
C LEU A 109 -1.53 -12.96 -2.37
N LYS A 110 -1.44 -13.80 -3.40
CA LYS A 110 -2.01 -15.17 -3.40
C LYS A 110 -1.57 -16.03 -2.22
N GLU A 111 -0.40 -15.77 -1.66
CA GLU A 111 0.16 -16.46 -0.50
C GLU A 111 -0.40 -15.95 0.85
N GLU A 112 -1.46 -15.14 0.85
CA GLU A 112 -2.08 -14.50 2.03
C GLU A 112 -1.14 -13.53 2.76
N ILE A 113 -0.14 -13.00 2.05
CA ILE A 113 0.82 -12.03 2.57
C ILE A 113 0.37 -10.61 2.19
N GLY A 114 0.26 -9.74 3.20
CA GLY A 114 0.02 -8.32 2.98
C GLY A 114 1.14 -7.68 2.16
N HIS A 115 0.79 -6.92 1.12
CA HIS A 115 1.77 -6.33 0.21
C HIS A 115 1.34 -4.96 -0.28
N ALA A 116 2.34 -4.15 -0.66
CA ALA A 116 2.16 -2.83 -1.21
C ALA A 116 2.94 -2.66 -2.52
N VAL A 117 2.31 -2.05 -3.52
CA VAL A 117 2.90 -1.76 -4.82
C VAL A 117 2.68 -0.31 -5.23
N SER A 118 3.59 0.22 -6.04
CA SER A 118 3.47 1.61 -6.54
C SER A 118 2.62 1.62 -7.81
N TRP A 119 1.71 2.58 -7.92
CA TRP A 119 0.98 2.89 -9.13
C TRP A 119 1.48 4.23 -9.68
N ILE A 120 2.17 4.19 -10.82
CA ILE A 120 2.83 5.35 -11.41
C ILE A 120 2.58 5.34 -12.92
N ASN A 121 1.94 6.39 -13.44
CA ASN A 121 1.75 6.61 -14.87
C ASN A 121 1.20 5.39 -15.63
N GLY A 122 0.15 4.76 -15.10
CA GLY A 122 -0.50 3.61 -15.74
C GLY A 122 0.17 2.26 -15.49
N LYS A 123 1.22 2.21 -14.66
CA LYS A 123 2.03 1.02 -14.42
C LYS A 123 2.09 0.66 -12.94
N ILE A 124 2.07 -0.65 -12.67
CA ILE A 124 2.29 -1.19 -11.33
C ILE A 124 3.75 -1.55 -11.19
N HIS A 125 4.40 -1.05 -10.14
CA HIS A 125 5.76 -1.37 -9.78
C HIS A 125 5.77 -2.15 -8.47
N ASP A 126 6.09 -3.44 -8.56
CA ASP A 126 6.23 -4.30 -7.39
C ASP A 126 7.62 -4.08 -6.76
N PRO A 127 7.71 -3.70 -5.47
CA PRO A 127 9.00 -3.50 -4.82
C PRO A 127 9.77 -4.82 -4.57
N ARG A 128 9.15 -6.00 -4.78
CA ARG A 128 9.84 -7.30 -4.74
C ARG A 128 10.80 -7.46 -5.93
N GLY A 129 12.00 -7.95 -5.63
CA GLY A 129 12.90 -8.69 -6.54
C GLY A 129 12.99 -8.23 -8.01
N CYS A 130 13.51 -7.01 -8.26
CA CYS A 130 13.83 -6.42 -9.58
C CYS A 130 12.81 -5.44 -10.18
N GLY A 131 11.85 -4.92 -9.42
CA GLY A 131 11.02 -3.80 -9.89
C GLY A 131 10.11 -4.19 -11.06
N LEU A 132 9.53 -5.39 -10.99
CA LEU A 132 8.64 -5.91 -12.01
C LEU A 132 7.54 -4.90 -12.32
N VAL A 133 7.44 -4.55 -13.61
CA VAL A 133 6.45 -3.63 -14.14
C VAL A 133 5.30 -4.47 -14.68
N TRP A 134 4.14 -4.36 -14.07
CA TRP A 134 2.95 -5.09 -14.51
C TRP A 134 1.94 -4.17 -15.18
N THR A 135 1.19 -4.73 -16.13
CA THR A 135 -0.08 -4.14 -16.55
C THR A 135 -1.14 -4.39 -15.48
N PRO A 136 -2.10 -3.45 -15.27
CA PRO A 136 -3.12 -3.57 -14.23
C PRO A 136 -3.88 -4.90 -14.29
N GLU A 137 -4.25 -5.34 -15.49
CA GLU A 137 -5.11 -6.50 -15.72
C GLU A 137 -4.43 -7.80 -15.30
N ASN A 138 -3.11 -7.88 -15.49
CA ASN A 138 -2.36 -9.09 -15.15
C ASN A 138 -2.04 -9.17 -13.66
N PHE A 139 -1.79 -8.05 -12.99
CA PHE A 139 -1.42 -8.08 -11.57
C PHE A 139 -2.65 -8.13 -10.65
N LEU A 140 -3.59 -7.19 -10.80
CA LEU A 140 -4.71 -6.97 -9.87
C LEU A 140 -5.78 -8.06 -9.88
N TYR A 141 -5.78 -8.93 -10.89
CA TYR A 141 -6.83 -9.96 -11.02
C TYR A 141 -6.29 -11.38 -11.02
N LYS A 142 -4.95 -11.55 -11.07
CA LYS A 142 -4.33 -12.89 -11.07
C LYS A 142 -3.37 -13.11 -9.92
N HIS A 143 -2.80 -12.07 -9.31
CA HIS A 143 -1.70 -12.22 -8.35
C HIS A 143 -1.84 -11.38 -7.09
N PHE A 144 -2.67 -10.35 -7.11
CA PHE A 144 -2.82 -9.38 -6.03
C PHE A 144 -4.27 -8.98 -5.89
N ASP A 145 -4.83 -9.08 -4.69
CA ASP A 145 -6.17 -8.64 -4.34
C ASP A 145 -6.09 -7.25 -3.68
N PRO A 146 -6.33 -6.15 -4.43
CA PRO A 146 -6.25 -4.80 -3.89
C PRO A 146 -7.31 -4.57 -2.81
N ARG A 147 -6.95 -3.86 -1.75
CA ARG A 147 -7.85 -3.49 -0.65
C ARG A 147 -7.94 -1.99 -0.47
N LEU A 148 -6.82 -1.29 -0.58
CA LEU A 148 -6.71 0.15 -0.42
C LEU A 148 -5.92 0.76 -1.58
N PHE A 149 -6.28 1.96 -1.97
CA PHE A 149 -5.48 2.82 -2.83
C PHE A 149 -5.19 4.14 -2.12
N PHE A 150 -3.93 4.38 -1.79
CA PHE A 150 -3.46 5.64 -1.27
C PHE A 150 -3.12 6.57 -2.44
N LYS A 151 -4.05 7.45 -2.77
CA LYS A 151 -3.83 8.52 -3.75
C LYS A 151 -2.83 9.52 -3.18
N VAL A 152 -1.77 9.84 -3.92
CA VAL A 152 -0.72 10.77 -3.48
C VAL A 152 -0.67 11.97 -4.41
N ARG A 153 -0.71 13.18 -3.85
CA ARG A 153 -0.62 14.46 -4.58
C ARG A 153 0.27 15.43 -3.83
N ARG A 154 0.84 16.39 -4.56
CA ARG A 154 1.48 17.57 -3.98
C ARG A 154 0.45 18.67 -3.75
#